data_AF-X1PLE9-F1
#
_entry.id   AF-X1PLE9-F1
#
_cell.length_a   1.000
_cell.length_b   1.000
_cell.length_c   1.000
_cell.angle_alpha   90.00
_cell.angle_beta   90.00
_cell.angle_gamma   90.00
#
_symmetry.space_group_name_H-M   'P 1'
#
loop_
_entity.id
_entity.type
_entity.pdbx_description
1 polymer ?
#
loop_
_entity_poly.entity_id
_entity_poly.type
_entity_poly.pdbx_seq_one_letter_code
_entity_poly.pdbx_strand_id
1 'polypeptide(L)'
;SGDLTTLEALSARSGGLRIASEYPNLAESLAVRLRLKRFSIFPLWGAAEAYPPDSAELVLVPRKRPDELLERGLKPISRLLDFKAYLIANRYSLETKDMAEVVASLIDNLLPEGEPAPAGVSRVPRAMTKPPAREMPADVVRLALPDGHQQRHVRSILDKAGIEISDYPSAVGNRRPGSSLAGVAIK
;
A
#
# COMPACT_ATOMS: atom_id res chain seq x y z
N SER A 1 25.09 0.80 -3.49
CA SER A 1 23.66 0.42 -3.46
C SER A 1 23.07 0.68 -4.83
N GLY A 2 22.64 -0.37 -5.54
CA GLY A 2 22.16 -0.27 -6.93
C GLY A 2 20.81 0.45 -7.02
N ASP A 3 20.62 1.26 -8.06
CA ASP A 3 19.40 2.02 -8.29
C ASP A 3 18.25 1.05 -8.65
N LEU A 4 17.36 0.73 -7.69
CA LEU A 4 16.24 -0.21 -7.85
C LEU A 4 15.06 0.48 -8.56
N THR A 5 15.32 1.05 -9.72
CA THR A 5 14.35 1.94 -10.39
C THR A 5 13.64 1.28 -11.57
N THR A 6 14.04 0.06 -11.95
CA THR A 6 13.41 -0.73 -13.01
C THR A 6 13.21 -2.19 -12.58
N LEU A 7 12.27 -2.87 -13.22
CA LEU A 7 12.05 -4.31 -13.01
C LEU A 7 13.28 -5.15 -13.41
N GLU A 8 14.01 -4.76 -14.45
CA GLU A 8 15.23 -5.47 -14.84
C GLU A 8 16.29 -5.40 -13.74
N ALA A 9 16.48 -4.22 -13.14
CA ALA A 9 17.42 -4.03 -12.04
C ALA A 9 17.05 -4.87 -10.80
N LEU A 10 15.75 -5.08 -10.56
CA LEU A 10 15.27 -5.97 -9.50
C LEU A 10 15.56 -7.46 -9.82
N SER A 11 15.37 -7.88 -11.06
CA SER A 11 15.61 -9.26 -11.50
C SER A 11 17.09 -9.64 -11.51
N ALA A 12 17.97 -8.70 -11.83
CA ALA A 12 19.42 -8.90 -11.87
C ALA A 12 20.06 -8.96 -10.47
N ARG A 13 19.28 -8.69 -9.41
CA ARG A 13 19.79 -8.56 -8.05
C ARG A 13 20.16 -9.92 -7.46
N SER A 14 21.35 -9.99 -6.86
CA SER A 14 21.85 -11.20 -6.22
C SER A 14 21.45 -11.33 -4.74
N GLY A 15 21.14 -10.21 -4.09
CA GLY A 15 20.70 -10.17 -2.69
C GLY A 15 19.21 -10.46 -2.54
N GLY A 16 18.82 -11.02 -1.38
CA GLY A 16 17.41 -11.26 -1.05
C GLY A 16 16.57 -9.99 -1.20
N LEU A 17 15.36 -10.15 -1.73
CA LEU A 17 14.41 -9.05 -1.93
C LEU A 17 13.19 -9.25 -1.03
N ARG A 18 12.91 -8.26 -0.19
CA ARG A 18 11.81 -8.26 0.76
C ARG A 18 10.68 -7.42 0.20
N ILE A 19 9.57 -8.07 -0.09
CA ILE A 19 8.41 -7.48 -0.74
C ILE A 19 7.28 -7.43 0.28
N ALA A 20 6.76 -6.24 0.56
CA ALA A 20 5.59 -6.08 1.42
C ALA A 20 4.33 -5.88 0.60
N SER A 21 3.20 -6.48 1.01
CA SER A 21 1.97 -6.44 0.22
C SER A 21 0.74 -6.82 1.05
N GLU A 22 -0.39 -6.16 0.81
CA GLU A 22 -1.71 -6.65 1.23
C GLU A 22 -2.20 -7.80 0.34
N TYR A 23 -1.52 -8.03 -0.79
CA TYR A 23 -1.78 -9.10 -1.75
C TYR A 23 -0.57 -10.06 -1.82
N PRO A 24 -0.37 -10.93 -0.82
CA PRO A 24 0.81 -11.80 -0.76
C PRO A 24 0.91 -12.73 -1.98
N ASN A 25 -0.21 -13.30 -2.43
CA ASN A 25 -0.24 -14.18 -3.61
C ASN A 25 0.18 -13.45 -4.89
N LEU A 26 -0.21 -12.18 -5.04
CA LEU A 26 0.18 -11.37 -6.20
C LEU A 26 1.66 -10.98 -6.15
N ALA A 27 2.17 -10.68 -4.95
CA ALA A 27 3.60 -10.40 -4.72
C ALA A 27 4.46 -11.64 -5.02
N GLU A 28 4.01 -12.83 -4.62
CA GLU A 28 4.68 -14.10 -4.93
C GLU A 28 4.70 -14.37 -6.43
N SER A 29 3.54 -14.26 -7.09
CA SER A 29 3.44 -14.41 -8.54
C SER A 29 4.34 -13.43 -9.29
N LEU A 30 4.49 -12.20 -8.82
CA LEU A 30 5.46 -11.25 -9.37
C LEU A 30 6.90 -11.73 -9.17
N ALA A 31 7.28 -12.15 -7.96
CA ALA A 31 8.63 -12.60 -7.65
C ALA A 31 9.05 -13.80 -8.51
N VAL A 32 8.14 -14.76 -8.71
CA VAL A 32 8.34 -15.92 -9.58
C VAL A 32 8.49 -15.49 -11.03
N ARG A 33 7.63 -14.60 -11.55
CA ARG A 33 7.71 -14.08 -12.93
C ARG A 33 9.02 -13.34 -13.20
N LEU A 34 9.51 -12.57 -12.23
CA LEU A 34 10.80 -11.88 -12.29
C LEU A 34 12.00 -12.81 -12.05
N ARG A 35 11.76 -14.10 -11.77
CA ARG A 35 12.77 -15.12 -11.47
C ARG A 35 13.73 -14.71 -10.35
N LEU A 36 13.19 -14.07 -9.31
CA LEU A 36 13.97 -13.64 -8.15
C LEU A 36 14.54 -14.87 -7.44
N LYS A 37 15.87 -14.97 -7.37
CA LYS A 37 16.55 -16.13 -6.79
C LYS A 37 16.31 -16.27 -5.27
N ARG A 38 16.15 -15.15 -4.58
CA ARG A 38 15.92 -15.09 -3.13
C ARG A 38 14.95 -13.95 -2.84
N PHE A 39 13.79 -14.27 -2.29
CA PHE A 39 12.82 -13.26 -1.87
C PHE A 39 12.11 -13.67 -0.59
N SER A 40 11.49 -12.69 0.07
CA SER A 40 10.61 -12.90 1.22
C SER A 40 9.40 -11.99 1.09
N ILE A 41 8.23 -12.48 1.45
CA ILE A 41 6.98 -11.73 1.38
C ILE A 41 6.55 -11.37 2.80
N PHE A 42 6.32 -10.08 3.02
CA PHE A 42 5.77 -9.54 4.26
C PHE A 42 4.30 -9.22 4.03
N PRO A 43 3.37 -10.09 4.48
CA PRO A 43 1.95 -9.79 4.38
C PRO A 43 1.62 -8.57 5.25
N LEU A 44 0.83 -7.65 4.70
CA LEU A 44 0.33 -6.47 5.39
C LEU A 44 -1.19 -6.54 5.53
N TRP A 45 -1.70 -5.91 6.58
CA TRP A 45 -3.13 -5.86 6.87
C TRP A 45 -3.54 -4.39 6.98
N GLY A 46 -3.67 -3.75 5.81
CA GLY A 46 -3.98 -2.33 5.66
C GLY A 46 -2.77 -1.40 5.74
N ALA A 47 -2.94 -0.21 5.17
CA ALA A 47 -2.02 0.92 5.22
C ALA A 47 -0.61 0.65 4.64
N ALA A 48 -0.49 -0.28 3.68
CA ALA A 48 0.77 -0.61 3.04
C ALA A 48 1.46 0.60 2.37
N GLU A 49 0.68 1.56 1.90
CA GLU A 49 1.14 2.82 1.32
C GLU A 49 1.69 3.81 2.35
N ALA A 50 1.24 3.75 3.60
CA ALA A 50 1.68 4.64 4.67
C ALA A 50 2.90 4.10 5.41
N TYR A 51 2.95 2.76 5.57
CA TYR A 51 3.93 2.08 6.39
C TYR A 51 4.39 0.75 5.78
N PRO A 52 5.09 0.79 4.63
CA PRO A 52 5.87 -0.38 4.26
C PRO A 52 6.87 -0.68 5.41
N PRO A 53 7.11 -1.96 5.74
CA PRO A 53 8.18 -2.34 6.63
C PRO A 53 9.49 -1.71 6.15
N ASP A 54 10.28 -1.09 7.03
CA ASP A 54 11.54 -0.45 6.61
C ASP A 54 12.59 -1.49 6.16
N SER A 55 12.35 -2.75 6.50
CA SER A 55 13.10 -3.89 6.01
C SER A 55 12.69 -4.31 4.59
N ALA A 56 11.57 -3.82 4.05
CA ALA A 56 11.14 -4.15 2.70
C ALA A 56 11.80 -3.21 1.67
N GLU A 57 12.32 -3.77 0.59
CA GLU A 57 12.84 -2.99 -0.53
C GLU A 57 11.76 -2.66 -1.57
N LEU A 58 10.66 -3.42 -1.57
CA LEU A 58 9.52 -3.23 -2.45
C LEU A 58 8.22 -3.28 -1.68
N VAL A 59 7.25 -2.50 -2.13
CA VAL A 59 5.87 -2.60 -1.67
C VAL A 59 4.94 -2.69 -2.88
N LEU A 60 3.98 -3.60 -2.80
CA LEU A 60 2.87 -3.66 -3.74
C LEU A 60 1.66 -2.99 -3.09
N VAL A 61 1.23 -1.87 -3.66
CA VAL A 61 0.14 -1.05 -3.14
C VAL A 61 -0.90 -0.80 -4.23
N PRO A 62 -2.20 -0.77 -3.89
CA PRO A 62 -3.20 -0.21 -4.78
C PRO A 62 -2.99 1.31 -4.88
N ARG A 63 -3.32 1.91 -6.02
CA ARG A 63 -3.21 3.36 -6.22
C ARG A 63 -4.37 3.86 -7.06
N LYS A 64 -4.97 4.99 -6.67
CA LYS A 64 -6.01 5.65 -7.48
C LYS A 64 -5.41 6.65 -8.47
N ARG A 65 -4.44 7.46 -8.04
CA ARG A 65 -3.88 8.54 -8.90
C ARG A 65 -2.35 8.57 -8.96
N PRO A 66 -1.75 8.93 -10.12
CA PRO A 66 -0.48 9.64 -10.30
C PRO A 66 0.60 9.60 -9.22
N ASP A 67 0.24 10.31 -8.18
CA ASP A 67 0.88 11.50 -7.61
C ASP A 67 0.70 11.08 -6.11
N GLU A 68 -0.36 10.35 -5.68
CA GLU A 68 -0.60 9.81 -4.34
C GLU A 68 0.59 9.06 -3.70
N LEU A 69 1.47 8.44 -4.50
CA LEU A 69 2.63 7.71 -3.98
C LEU A 69 3.85 8.62 -3.75
N LEU A 70 3.94 9.74 -4.48
CA LEU A 70 5.07 10.67 -4.35
C LEU A 70 5.04 11.39 -3.00
N GLU A 71 3.83 11.78 -2.56
CA GLU A 71 3.61 12.39 -1.24
C GLU A 71 4.02 11.47 -0.08
N ARG A 72 4.06 10.16 -0.32
CA ARG A 72 4.40 9.12 0.67
C ARG A 72 5.87 8.71 0.63
N GLY A 73 6.69 9.40 -0.17
CA GLY A 73 8.10 9.09 -0.34
C GLY A 73 8.37 7.78 -1.10
N LEU A 74 7.36 7.22 -1.76
CA LEU A 74 7.47 6.02 -2.57
C LEU A 74 7.80 6.38 -4.01
N LYS A 75 8.68 5.59 -4.63
CA LYS A 75 9.02 5.73 -6.04
C LYS A 75 8.31 4.64 -6.86
N PRO A 76 7.38 4.99 -7.77
CA PRO A 76 6.76 4.01 -8.65
C PRO A 76 7.81 3.38 -9.58
N ILE A 77 7.83 2.04 -9.63
CA ILE A 77 8.74 1.27 -10.51
C ILE A 77 7.99 0.73 -11.73
N SER A 78 6.83 0.10 -11.50
CA SER A 78 5.97 -0.43 -12.55
C SER A 78 4.54 -0.53 -12.07
N ARG A 79 3.60 -0.40 -13.00
CA ARG A 79 2.22 -0.88 -12.81
C ARG A 79 2.20 -2.38 -13.07
N LEU A 80 1.51 -3.15 -12.23
CA LEU A 80 1.42 -4.62 -12.41
C LEU A 80 0.12 -5.06 -13.07
N LEU A 81 -0.99 -4.45 -12.66
CA LEU A 81 -2.32 -4.71 -13.19
C LEU A 81 -3.21 -3.49 -12.96
N ASP A 82 -4.29 -3.43 -13.72
CA ASP A 82 -5.45 -2.59 -13.44
C ASP A 82 -6.54 -3.47 -12.84
N PHE A 83 -7.37 -2.88 -11.97
CA PHE A 83 -8.48 -3.58 -11.34
C PHE A 83 -9.77 -2.76 -11.42
N LYS A 84 -10.88 -3.47 -11.48
CA LYS A 84 -12.24 -2.92 -11.47
C LYS A 84 -13.07 -3.73 -10.48
N ALA A 85 -14.21 -3.18 -10.07
CA ALA A 85 -15.22 -3.96 -9.35
C ALA A 85 -15.93 -4.89 -10.34
N TYR A 86 -16.14 -6.14 -9.95
CA TYR A 86 -16.85 -7.14 -10.74
C TYR A 86 -18.01 -7.71 -9.93
N LEU A 87 -19.16 -7.92 -10.58
CA LEU A 87 -20.24 -8.73 -10.03
C LEU A 87 -19.90 -10.21 -10.27
N ILE A 88 -19.67 -10.96 -9.19
CA ILE A 88 -19.33 -12.39 -9.25
C ILE A 88 -20.48 -13.18 -8.65
N ALA A 89 -21.00 -14.13 -9.43
CA ALA A 89 -22.07 -15.01 -9.00
C ALA A 89 -21.57 -16.47 -8.85
N ASN A 90 -22.12 -17.18 -7.87
CA ASN A 90 -21.81 -18.59 -7.66
C ASN A 90 -22.49 -19.44 -8.74
N ARG A 91 -21.70 -20.19 -9.50
CA ARG A 91 -22.19 -21.03 -10.60
C ARG A 91 -23.30 -22.00 -10.19
N TYR A 92 -23.09 -22.75 -9.12
CA TYR A 92 -24.07 -23.74 -8.65
C TYR A 92 -25.40 -23.06 -8.26
N SER A 93 -25.34 -21.90 -7.61
CA SER A 93 -26.55 -21.17 -7.21
C SER A 93 -27.29 -20.59 -8.41
N LEU A 94 -26.58 -20.11 -9.44
CA LEU A 94 -27.18 -19.69 -10.71
C LEU A 94 -27.86 -20.85 -11.45
N GLU A 95 -27.29 -22.06 -11.37
CA GLU A 95 -27.83 -23.24 -12.06
C GLU A 95 -29.01 -23.88 -11.32
N THR A 96 -29.06 -23.77 -9.98
CA THR A 96 -30.03 -24.51 -9.14
C THR A 96 -31.15 -23.66 -8.55
N LYS A 97 -31.05 -22.32 -8.60
CA LYS A 97 -32.04 -21.40 -8.03
C LYS A 97 -32.51 -20.43 -9.10
N ASP A 98 -33.77 -20.04 -9.03
CA ASP A 98 -34.24 -18.89 -9.80
C ASP A 98 -33.71 -17.60 -9.16
N MET A 99 -32.69 -17.01 -9.78
CA MET A 99 -32.04 -15.76 -9.36
C MET A 99 -32.16 -14.68 -10.44
N ALA A 100 -32.98 -14.89 -11.47
CA ALA A 100 -33.01 -14.04 -12.66
C ALA A 100 -33.37 -12.58 -12.31
N GLU A 101 -34.37 -12.38 -11.46
CA GLU A 101 -34.83 -11.05 -11.03
C GLU A 101 -33.75 -10.30 -10.24
N VAL A 102 -33.08 -10.98 -9.30
CA VAL A 102 -32.02 -10.37 -8.47
C VAL A 102 -30.83 -9.96 -9.32
N VAL A 103 -30.41 -10.84 -10.24
CA VAL A 103 -29.29 -10.56 -11.15
C VAL A 103 -29.65 -9.43 -12.11
N ALA A 104 -30.84 -9.43 -12.70
CA ALA A 104 -31.32 -8.36 -13.57
C ALA A 104 -31.34 -7.01 -12.83
N SER A 105 -31.93 -6.97 -11.62
CA SER A 105 -31.95 -5.76 -10.79
C SER A 105 -30.54 -5.23 -10.50
N LEU A 106 -29.58 -6.10 -10.20
CA LEU A 106 -28.20 -5.67 -9.97
C LEU A 106 -27.56 -5.11 -11.25
N ILE A 107 -27.74 -5.77 -12.39
CA ILE A 107 -27.18 -5.36 -13.68
C ILE A 107 -27.77 -4.01 -14.11
N ASP A 108 -29.07 -3.82 -13.98
CA ASP A 108 -29.76 -2.58 -14.36
C ASP A 108 -29.29 -1.36 -13.53
N ASN A 109 -28.78 -1.62 -12.32
CA ASN A 109 -28.24 -0.59 -11.43
C ASN A 109 -26.71 -0.41 -11.55
N LEU A 110 -26.02 -1.18 -12.40
CA LEU A 110 -24.60 -0.94 -12.68
C LEU A 110 -24.46 0.24 -13.65
N LEU A 111 -23.66 1.24 -13.25
CA LEU A 111 -23.32 2.36 -14.13
C LEU A 111 -22.51 1.84 -15.35
N PRO A 112 -22.75 2.39 -16.56
CA PRO A 112 -22.01 2.00 -17.76
C PRO A 112 -20.51 2.27 -17.59
N GLU A 113 -19.69 1.36 -18.12
CA GLU A 113 -18.23 1.43 -17.99
C GLU A 113 -17.65 2.73 -18.57
N GLY A 114 -16.77 3.39 -17.81
CA GLY A 114 -15.75 4.26 -18.39
C GLY A 114 -14.66 3.42 -19.05
N GLU A 115 -14.22 3.83 -20.25
CA GLU A 115 -13.25 3.09 -21.06
C GLU A 115 -12.01 2.66 -20.27
N PRO A 116 -11.55 1.40 -20.41
CA PRO A 116 -10.29 0.98 -19.81
C PRO A 116 -9.13 1.74 -20.47
N ALA A 117 -8.30 2.39 -19.64
CA ALA A 117 -6.99 2.82 -20.10
C ALA A 117 -6.20 1.58 -20.59
N PRO A 118 -5.47 1.67 -21.71
CA PRO A 118 -4.80 0.51 -22.29
C PRO A 118 -3.86 -0.13 -21.29
N ALA A 119 -3.98 -1.46 -21.15
CA ALA A 119 -3.11 -2.33 -20.37
C ALA A 119 -1.73 -2.44 -21.04
N GLY A 120 -0.99 -1.33 -21.07
CA GLY A 120 0.42 -1.29 -21.38
C GLY A 120 1.21 -1.12 -20.10
N VAL A 121 2.32 -1.85 -19.98
CA VAL A 121 3.38 -1.54 -19.01
C VAL A 121 3.95 -0.17 -19.39
N SER A 122 3.26 0.89 -18.98
CA SER A 122 3.64 2.25 -19.34
C SER A 122 4.79 2.65 -18.43
N ARG A 123 5.97 2.81 -19.04
CA ARG A 123 7.19 3.23 -18.37
C ARG A 123 6.95 4.64 -17.83
N VAL A 124 6.90 4.78 -16.51
CA VAL A 124 6.65 6.07 -15.85
C VAL A 124 7.82 7.02 -16.16
N PRO A 125 7.58 8.29 -16.51
CA PRO A 125 8.66 9.26 -16.72
C PRO A 125 9.55 9.34 -15.48
N ARG A 126 10.86 9.39 -15.70
CA ARG A 126 11.88 9.47 -14.65
C ARG A 126 11.79 10.82 -13.96
N ALA A 127 10.96 10.95 -12.94
CA ALA A 127 11.00 12.09 -12.03
C ALA A 127 12.31 12.04 -11.23
N MET A 128 13.19 13.00 -11.50
CA MET A 128 14.42 13.24 -10.75
C MET A 128 14.08 14.05 -9.51
N THR A 129 14.08 13.39 -8.36
CA THR A 129 14.75 13.76 -7.11
C THR A 129 14.33 12.73 -6.05
N LYS A 130 15.30 12.12 -5.39
CA LYS A 130 15.05 11.26 -4.21
C LYS A 130 14.55 12.18 -3.09
N PRO A 131 13.37 11.95 -2.48
CA PRO A 131 13.25 12.24 -1.07
C PRO A 131 14.28 11.33 -0.38
N PRO A 132 15.14 11.84 0.50
CA PRO A 132 16.01 10.97 1.27
C PRO A 132 15.11 10.00 2.05
N ALA A 133 15.32 8.69 1.85
CA ALA A 133 14.86 7.72 2.83
C ALA A 133 15.52 8.16 4.15
N ARG A 134 14.70 8.63 5.09
CA ARG A 134 15.18 9.14 6.36
C ARG A 134 15.69 7.92 7.14
N GLU A 135 16.97 7.60 6.99
CA GLU A 135 17.66 6.72 7.93
C GLU A 135 17.52 7.38 9.30
N MET A 136 16.57 6.90 10.10
CA MET A 136 16.40 7.40 11.44
C MET A 136 17.53 6.83 12.29
N PRO A 137 18.20 7.66 13.09
CA PRO A 137 19.32 7.22 13.90
C PRO A 137 18.87 6.15 14.90
N ALA A 138 19.79 5.26 15.27
CA ALA A 138 19.51 4.04 16.03
C ALA A 138 18.97 4.30 17.45
N ASP A 139 19.07 5.53 17.93
CA ASP A 139 18.62 6.02 19.23
C ASP A 139 17.16 6.50 19.24
N VAL A 140 16.45 6.43 18.12
CA VAL A 140 15.04 6.85 18.03
C VAL A 140 14.09 5.68 18.32
N VAL A 141 13.24 5.85 19.34
CA VAL A 141 12.13 4.96 19.65
C VAL A 141 10.97 5.25 18.71
N ARG A 142 10.36 4.19 18.16
CA ARG A 142 9.23 4.32 17.23
C ARG A 142 7.94 3.92 17.92
N LEU A 143 6.97 4.81 17.90
CA LEU A 143 5.67 4.59 18.51
C LEU A 143 4.62 4.50 17.42
N ALA A 144 3.93 3.35 17.34
CA ALA A 144 2.78 3.18 16.47
C ALA A 144 1.52 3.72 17.15
N LEU A 145 0.77 4.59 16.46
CA LEU A 145 -0.52 5.07 16.96
C LEU A 145 -1.69 4.36 16.25
N PRO A 146 -2.69 3.87 17.00
CA PRO A 146 -3.85 3.23 16.40
C PRO A 146 -4.71 4.20 15.60
N ASP A 147 -5.41 3.69 14.58
CA ASP A 147 -6.31 4.49 13.73
C ASP A 147 -7.80 4.22 14.07
N GLY A 148 -8.69 5.02 13.50
CA GLY A 148 -10.14 4.85 13.59
C GLY A 148 -10.71 5.01 15.00
N HIS A 149 -11.61 4.11 15.40
CA HIS A 149 -12.38 4.25 16.64
C HIS A 149 -11.53 4.26 17.91
N GLN A 150 -10.30 3.75 17.85
CA GLN A 150 -9.37 3.71 18.99
C GLN A 150 -8.60 5.02 19.19
N GLN A 151 -8.62 5.94 18.21
CA GLN A 151 -7.86 7.19 18.30
C GLN A 151 -8.23 8.04 19.50
N ARG A 152 -9.53 8.18 19.79
CA ARG A 152 -10.02 8.99 20.92
C ARG A 152 -9.54 8.45 22.26
N HIS A 153 -9.56 7.13 22.43
CA HIS A 153 -9.13 6.47 23.67
C HIS A 153 -7.63 6.65 23.89
N VAL A 154 -6.82 6.38 22.86
CA VAL A 154 -5.37 6.55 22.96
C VAL A 154 -4.99 8.01 23.14
N ARG A 155 -5.67 8.93 22.47
CA ARG A 155 -5.42 10.36 22.66
C ARG A 155 -5.61 10.78 24.12
N SER A 156 -6.70 10.33 24.75
CA SER A 156 -6.95 10.62 26.17
C SER A 156 -5.85 10.08 27.10
N ILE A 157 -5.31 8.88 26.81
CA ILE A 157 -4.22 8.30 27.60
C ILE A 157 -2.94 9.12 27.44
N LEU A 158 -2.59 9.52 26.21
CA LEU A 158 -1.40 10.32 25.92
C LEU A 158 -1.49 11.71 26.57
N ASP A 159 -2.66 12.37 26.49
CA ASP A 159 -2.87 13.67 27.15
C ASP A 159 -2.71 13.57 28.67
N LYS A 160 -3.26 12.52 29.30
CA LYS A 160 -3.08 12.29 30.75
C LYS A 160 -1.63 12.00 31.13
N ALA A 161 -0.84 11.44 30.20
CA ALA A 161 0.58 11.20 30.38
C ALA A 161 1.45 12.45 30.07
N GLY A 162 0.85 13.57 29.64
CA GLY A 162 1.59 14.76 29.21
C GLY A 162 2.34 14.57 27.88
N ILE A 163 1.96 13.56 27.08
CA ILE A 163 2.57 13.26 25.78
C ILE A 163 1.77 13.96 24.70
N GLU A 164 2.31 15.07 24.19
CA GLU A 164 1.67 15.80 23.10
C GLU A 164 2.02 15.19 21.74
N ILE A 165 0.98 14.76 21.03
CA ILE A 165 1.07 14.36 19.63
C ILE A 165 0.35 15.42 18.78
N SER A 166 1.03 16.02 17.81
CA SER A 166 0.42 17.01 16.91
C SER A 166 -0.33 16.32 15.78
N ASP A 167 -1.54 16.79 15.46
CA ASP A 167 -2.36 16.25 14.35
C ASP A 167 -2.77 14.77 14.53
N TYR A 168 -3.12 14.38 15.78
CA TYR A 168 -3.69 13.07 16.11
C TYR A 168 -4.83 13.22 17.13
N PRO A 169 -6.09 12.86 16.79
CA PRO A 169 -6.54 12.35 15.50
C PRO A 169 -6.40 13.40 14.38
N SER A 170 -6.01 12.98 13.17
CA SER A 170 -5.85 13.92 12.05
C SER A 170 -7.16 14.19 11.33
N ALA A 171 -7.47 15.46 11.11
CA ALA A 171 -8.63 15.88 10.32
C ALA A 171 -8.50 15.53 8.83
N VAL A 172 -7.28 15.40 8.33
CA VAL A 172 -6.96 15.08 6.93
C VAL A 172 -6.43 13.66 6.74
N GLY A 173 -6.43 12.85 7.79
CA GLY A 173 -5.88 11.49 7.76
C GLY A 173 -4.35 11.45 7.70
N ASN A 174 -3.65 12.47 8.23
CA ASN A 174 -2.22 12.40 8.45
C ASN A 174 -1.91 11.19 9.33
N ARG A 175 -1.11 10.27 8.77
CA ARG A 175 -0.71 9.05 9.47
C ARG A 175 0.61 9.19 10.20
N ARG A 176 1.38 10.27 9.97
CA ARG A 176 2.70 10.55 10.59
C ARG A 176 2.66 11.85 11.40
N PRO A 177 1.91 11.86 12.52
CA PRO A 177 1.85 13.03 13.39
C PRO A 177 3.20 13.31 14.06
N GLY A 178 3.40 14.55 14.49
CA GLY A 178 4.58 14.92 15.28
C GLY A 178 4.43 14.52 16.74
N SER A 179 5.53 14.33 17.45
CA SER A 179 5.55 14.09 18.90
C SER A 179 6.44 15.12 19.60
N SER A 180 6.05 15.53 20.80
CA SER A 180 6.87 16.36 21.69
C SER A 180 7.99 15.58 22.40
N LEU A 181 7.96 14.24 22.33
CA LEU A 181 8.94 13.39 22.99
C LEU A 181 10.28 13.40 22.23
N ALA A 182 11.34 13.82 22.92
CA ALA A 182 12.69 13.75 22.38
C ALA A 182 13.08 12.29 22.10
N GLY A 183 13.67 12.04 20.92
CA GLY A 183 14.07 10.70 20.52
C GLY A 183 12.90 9.76 20.20
N VAL A 184 11.67 10.26 20.02
CA VAL A 184 10.52 9.45 19.60
C VAL A 184 9.99 9.93 18.25
N ALA A 185 9.71 8.98 17.36
CA ALA A 185 9.05 9.24 16.08
C ALA A 185 7.75 8.41 15.98
N ILE A 186 6.67 9.03 15.50
CA ILE A 186 5.43 8.31 15.22
C ILE A 186 5.53 7.58 13.88
N LYS A 187 5.18 6.29 13.91
CA LYS A 187 5.09 5.39 12.76
C LYS A 187 3.73 4.66 12.77
#